data_AF-A0A2T3G9E6-F1
#
_entry.id   AF-A0A2T3G9E6-F1
#
_cell.length_a   1.000
_cell.length_b   1.000
_cell.length_c   1.000
_cell.angle_alpha   90.00
_cell.angle_beta   90.00
_cell.angle_gamma   90.00
#
_symmetry.space_group_name_H-M   'P 1'
#
loop_
_entity.id
_entity.type
_entity.pdbx_description
1 polymer ?
#
loop_
_entity_poly.entity_id
_entity_poly.type
_entity_poly.pdbx_seq_one_letter_code
_entity_poly.pdbx_strand_id
1 'polypeptide(L)'
;MPPTPRETRCPPCGKTPLTTRTPTCQNTGEGVHIETPLHANNGCRRVHLGKGIYINAFMSMVDDADIWIGDYAMFGPSVTIATAGHPILPIMREHHYTYAMPVHIGRNVWVGSNVSILPGITIGENSVIGAGSVVTHDIPANVVAVGVPCRVVRSIGEHDREYYWHDRRLDVQE
;
A
#
# COMPACT_ATOMS: atom_id res chain seq x y z
N MET A 1 36.71 0.24 10.52
CA MET A 1 35.45 0.36 11.27
C MET A 1 34.51 1.24 10.45
N PRO A 2 33.41 0.70 9.90
CA PRO A 2 32.41 1.53 9.24
C PRO A 2 31.72 2.43 10.28
N PRO A 3 31.39 3.68 9.94
CA PRO A 3 30.79 4.62 10.89
C PRO A 3 29.43 4.09 11.36
N THR A 4 29.18 4.20 12.66
CA THR A 4 27.86 4.00 13.26
C THR A 4 26.86 4.96 12.60
N PRO A 5 25.78 4.48 11.98
CA PRO A 5 24.72 5.35 11.50
C PRO A 5 24.11 6.07 12.70
N ARG A 6 23.98 7.39 12.60
CA ARG A 6 23.29 8.21 13.60
C ARG A 6 21.79 7.94 13.52
N GLU A 7 21.21 7.63 14.68
CA GLU A 7 19.79 7.76 15.09
C GLU A 7 18.73 7.36 14.04
N THR A 8 18.17 6.14 14.17
CA THR A 8 17.10 5.63 13.30
C THR A 8 15.70 5.97 13.80
N ARG A 9 15.42 7.26 14.04
CA ARG A 9 14.07 7.75 13.79
C ARG A 9 14.02 8.16 12.33
N CYS A 10 13.19 7.50 11.53
CA CYS A 10 12.70 8.16 10.31
C CYS A 10 12.13 9.51 10.79
N PRO A 11 12.66 10.66 10.34
CA PRO A 11 12.07 11.94 10.75
C PRO A 11 10.57 11.86 10.46
N PRO A 12 9.68 12.40 11.32
CA PRO A 12 8.28 12.59 10.92
C PRO A 12 8.34 13.23 9.54
N CYS A 13 7.64 12.68 8.55
CA CYS A 13 7.78 13.09 7.15
C CYS A 13 7.51 14.61 7.04
N GLY A 14 8.55 15.41 7.25
CA GLY A 14 8.52 16.86 7.37
C GLY A 14 8.50 17.50 5.99
N LYS A 15 7.78 16.86 5.07
CA LYS A 15 7.53 17.38 3.75
C LYS A 15 6.37 18.35 3.93
N THR A 16 6.70 19.63 3.79
CA THR A 16 5.73 20.71 3.68
C THR A 16 4.60 20.26 2.74
N PRO A 17 3.32 20.44 3.09
CA PRO A 17 2.24 20.08 2.19
C PRO A 17 2.36 20.96 0.95
N LEU A 18 2.93 20.41 -0.12
CA LEU A 18 3.02 21.05 -1.42
C LEU A 18 1.60 21.03 -1.98
N THR A 19 0.91 22.14 -1.71
CA THR A 19 -0.39 22.53 -2.24
C THR A 19 -0.31 22.69 -3.76
N THR A 20 -0.27 21.57 -4.48
CA THR A 20 -0.33 21.54 -5.95
C THR A 20 -1.38 20.53 -6.39
N ARG A 21 -2.64 20.95 -6.31
CA ARG A 21 -3.83 20.40 -7.00
C ARG A 21 -3.77 18.90 -7.35
N THR A 22 -3.51 18.06 -6.37
CA THR A 22 -3.78 16.62 -6.42
C THR A 22 -5.28 16.43 -6.64
N PRO A 23 -5.76 15.39 -7.36
CA PRO A 23 -7.15 14.97 -7.19
C PRO A 23 -7.36 14.71 -5.69
N THR A 24 -8.04 15.64 -5.00
CA THR A 24 -8.22 15.55 -3.56
C THR A 24 -9.17 14.40 -3.32
N CYS A 25 -8.65 13.25 -2.91
CA CYS A 25 -9.48 12.16 -2.44
C CYS A 25 -10.36 12.72 -1.31
N GLN A 26 -11.68 12.62 -1.48
CA GLN A 26 -12.63 13.37 -0.64
C GLN A 26 -12.68 12.82 0.80
N ASN A 27 -12.39 11.53 0.95
CA ASN A 27 -12.49 10.80 2.21
C ASN A 27 -11.09 10.56 2.78
N THR A 28 -10.48 11.61 3.34
CA THR A 28 -9.12 11.56 3.91
C THR A 28 -9.12 11.85 5.40
N GLY A 29 -8.47 10.99 6.19
CA GLY A 29 -8.13 11.25 7.57
C GLY A 29 -7.06 12.34 7.72
N GLU A 30 -6.78 12.71 8.98
CA GLU A 30 -5.74 13.67 9.31
C GLU A 30 -4.34 13.15 8.97
N GLY A 31 -3.45 14.02 8.49
CA GLY A 31 -2.04 13.67 8.27
C GLY A 31 -1.77 12.79 7.05
N VAL A 32 -2.69 12.72 6.08
CA VAL A 32 -2.47 12.05 4.79
C VAL A 32 -1.49 12.86 3.95
N HIS A 33 -0.44 12.20 3.45
CA HIS A 33 0.54 12.76 2.52
C HIS A 33 0.56 11.96 1.22
N ILE A 34 0.45 12.65 0.09
CA ILE A 34 0.43 12.06 -1.25
C ILE A 34 1.48 12.76 -2.11
N GLU A 35 2.49 12.01 -2.53
CA GLU A 35 3.45 12.44 -3.54
C GLU A 35 2.84 12.29 -4.94
N THR A 36 2.91 13.35 -5.74
CA THR A 36 2.41 13.34 -7.12
C THR A 36 3.45 12.75 -8.08
N PRO A 37 3.02 12.18 -9.23
CA PRO A 37 1.62 12.02 -9.64
C PRO A 37 0.91 10.86 -8.94
N LEU A 38 -0.40 11.03 -8.71
CA LEU A 38 -1.35 9.97 -8.38
C LEU A 38 -2.40 9.92 -9.48
N HIS A 39 -2.72 8.73 -9.97
CA HIS A 39 -3.79 8.50 -10.93
C HIS A 39 -4.91 7.69 -10.28
N ALA A 40 -6.16 8.12 -10.48
CA ALA A 40 -7.35 7.38 -10.09
C ALA A 40 -8.40 7.46 -11.20
N ASN A 41 -8.99 6.33 -11.59
CA ASN A 41 -9.97 6.24 -12.68
C ASN A 41 -11.17 7.19 -12.48
N ASN A 42 -11.69 7.25 -11.26
CA ASN A 42 -12.88 8.00 -10.87
C ASN A 42 -12.54 9.16 -9.93
N GLY A 43 -11.32 9.69 -10.03
CA GLY A 43 -10.89 10.87 -9.29
C GLY A 43 -10.90 10.68 -7.78
N CYS A 44 -10.58 9.47 -7.30
CA CYS A 44 -10.56 9.13 -5.88
C CYS A 44 -11.92 9.16 -5.16
N ARG A 45 -13.05 9.20 -5.88
CA ARG A 45 -14.39 9.31 -5.25
C ARG A 45 -14.72 8.11 -4.34
N ARG A 46 -14.15 6.95 -4.63
CA ARG A 46 -14.37 5.68 -3.90
C ARG A 46 -13.14 5.26 -3.08
N VAL A 47 -12.19 6.18 -2.89
CA VAL A 47 -10.97 5.92 -2.12
C VAL A 47 -11.12 6.51 -0.73
N HIS A 48 -11.01 5.65 0.28
CA HIS A 48 -11.19 5.99 1.68
C HIS A 48 -9.86 5.82 2.39
N LEU A 49 -9.27 6.95 2.78
CA LEU A 49 -7.95 7.03 3.40
C LEU A 49 -8.13 7.33 4.90
N GLY A 50 -7.64 6.42 5.75
CA GLY A 50 -7.46 6.66 7.18
C GLY A 50 -6.45 7.77 7.51
N LYS A 51 -6.00 7.79 8.76
CA LYS A 51 -5.10 8.82 9.31
C LYS A 51 -3.64 8.48 9.03
N GLY A 52 -2.78 9.49 8.88
CA GLY A 52 -1.32 9.29 8.85
C GLY A 52 -0.82 8.42 7.70
N ILE A 53 -1.56 8.36 6.59
CA ILE A 53 -1.18 7.59 5.41
C ILE A 53 -0.07 8.31 4.65
N TYR A 54 0.90 7.54 4.17
CA TYR A 54 1.93 8.03 3.25
C TYR A 54 1.86 7.29 1.92
N ILE A 55 1.59 8.03 0.84
CA ILE A 55 1.61 7.52 -0.53
C ILE A 55 2.76 8.17 -1.29
N ASN A 56 3.67 7.33 -1.81
CA ASN A 56 4.77 7.78 -2.66
C ASN A 56 4.34 7.91 -4.13
N ALA A 57 5.22 8.50 -4.95
CA ALA A 57 4.90 8.92 -6.31
C ALA A 57 4.50 7.75 -7.25
N PHE A 58 3.76 8.08 -8.30
CA PHE A 58 3.27 7.16 -9.34
C PHE A 58 2.28 6.10 -8.83
N MET A 59 1.50 6.44 -7.81
CA MET A 59 0.37 5.61 -7.38
C MET A 59 -0.69 5.54 -8.50
N SER A 60 -1.22 4.34 -8.76
CA SER A 60 -2.33 4.10 -9.68
C SER A 60 -3.47 3.38 -8.97
N MET A 61 -4.68 3.94 -9.04
CA MET A 61 -5.88 3.42 -8.39
C MET A 61 -6.98 3.23 -9.43
N VAL A 62 -7.33 1.98 -9.72
CA VAL A 62 -8.49 1.62 -10.54
C VAL A 62 -9.67 1.53 -9.56
N ASP A 63 -10.25 2.68 -9.20
CA ASP A 63 -11.27 2.86 -8.15
C ASP A 63 -12.71 2.77 -8.68
N ASP A 64 -12.98 1.78 -9.52
CA ASP A 64 -14.33 1.44 -10.00
C ASP A 64 -15.22 0.83 -8.90
N ALA A 65 -14.63 0.22 -7.86
CA ALA A 65 -15.24 -0.08 -6.57
C ALA A 65 -14.44 0.57 -5.42
N ASP A 66 -14.88 0.39 -4.18
CA ASP A 66 -14.24 1.01 -3.03
C ASP A 66 -12.82 0.49 -2.77
N ILE A 67 -11.92 1.40 -2.45
CA ILE A 67 -10.57 1.12 -1.93
C ILE A 67 -10.53 1.67 -0.51
N TRP A 68 -10.43 0.77 0.47
CA TRP A 68 -10.32 1.13 1.89
C TRP A 68 -8.89 0.98 2.35
N ILE A 69 -8.29 2.05 2.88
CA ILE A 69 -6.93 2.05 3.41
C ILE A 69 -6.96 2.51 4.87
N GLY A 70 -6.55 1.62 5.77
CA GLY A 70 -6.50 1.87 7.20
C GLY A 70 -5.43 2.87 7.62
N ASP A 71 -5.52 3.31 8.89
CA ASP A 71 -4.61 4.29 9.47
C ASP A 71 -3.13 3.85 9.36
N TYR A 72 -2.21 4.79 9.19
CA TYR A 72 -0.76 4.61 9.18
C TYR A 72 -0.23 3.65 8.11
N ALA A 73 -1.02 3.35 7.07
CA ALA A 73 -0.53 2.59 5.94
C ALA A 73 0.49 3.41 5.11
N MET A 74 1.53 2.73 4.62
CA MET A 74 2.59 3.34 3.83
C MET A 74 2.75 2.62 2.50
N PHE A 75 2.89 3.38 1.42
CA PHE A 75 3.03 2.86 0.07
C PHE A 75 4.32 3.36 -0.56
N GLY A 76 5.13 2.43 -1.07
CA GLY A 76 6.28 2.72 -1.93
C GLY A 76 5.84 3.32 -3.28
N PRO A 77 6.80 3.78 -4.09
CA PRO A 77 6.49 4.35 -5.40
C PRO A 77 5.94 3.28 -6.35
N SER A 78 5.13 3.72 -7.32
CA SER A 78 4.62 2.88 -8.41
C SER A 78 3.76 1.69 -7.96
N VAL A 79 3.00 1.84 -6.87
CA VAL A 79 1.99 0.85 -6.46
C VAL A 79 0.74 1.00 -7.31
N THR A 80 0.15 -0.14 -7.71
CA THR A 80 -1.15 -0.20 -8.37
C THR A 80 -2.16 -0.95 -7.50
N ILE A 81 -3.30 -0.33 -7.24
CA ILE A 81 -4.45 -0.96 -6.58
C ILE A 81 -5.57 -1.06 -7.59
N ALA A 82 -5.98 -2.28 -7.91
CA ALA A 82 -7.03 -2.53 -8.88
C ALA A 82 -8.28 -3.11 -8.24
N THR A 83 -9.42 -2.43 -8.39
CA THR A 83 -10.73 -2.98 -8.01
C THR A 83 -11.47 -3.57 -9.20
N ALA A 84 -11.12 -3.19 -10.43
CA ALA A 84 -11.76 -3.67 -11.64
C ALA A 84 -10.95 -4.73 -12.39
N GLY A 85 -11.67 -5.57 -13.12
CA GLY A 85 -11.11 -6.46 -14.13
C GLY A 85 -12.12 -6.78 -15.22
N HIS A 86 -11.71 -7.63 -16.16
CA HIS A 86 -12.54 -8.07 -17.27
C HIS A 86 -12.71 -9.59 -17.24
N PRO A 87 -13.90 -10.12 -17.60
CA PRO A 87 -14.05 -11.55 -17.80
C PRO A 87 -13.03 -12.09 -18.81
N ILE A 88 -12.51 -13.29 -18.57
CA ILE A 88 -11.49 -13.90 -19.43
C ILE A 88 -12.06 -14.20 -20.84
N LEU A 89 -13.33 -14.60 -20.90
CA LEU A 89 -14.02 -14.96 -22.13
C LEU A 89 -14.04 -13.78 -23.12
N PRO A 90 -13.44 -13.89 -24.33
CA PRO A 90 -13.27 -12.75 -25.25
C PRO A 90 -14.55 -12.02 -25.64
N ILE A 91 -15.64 -12.74 -25.92
CA ILE A 91 -16.92 -12.11 -26.34
C ILE A 91 -17.46 -11.15 -25.27
N MET A 92 -17.21 -11.44 -23.98
CA MET A 92 -17.60 -10.53 -22.90
C MET A 92 -16.78 -9.23 -22.96
N ARG A 93 -15.51 -9.28 -23.37
CA ARG A 93 -14.65 -8.09 -23.51
C ARG A 93 -14.97 -7.29 -24.76
N GLU A 94 -15.42 -7.92 -25.85
CA GLU A 94 -15.96 -7.21 -27.02
C GLU A 94 -17.21 -6.39 -26.66
N HIS A 95 -18.02 -6.91 -25.73
CA HIS A 95 -19.16 -6.20 -25.14
C HIS A 95 -18.78 -5.29 -23.96
N HIS A 96 -17.48 -5.08 -23.70
CA HIS A 96 -16.97 -4.20 -22.64
C HIS A 96 -17.44 -4.56 -21.22
N TYR A 97 -17.76 -5.84 -20.95
CA TYR A 97 -18.09 -6.26 -19.59
C TYR A 97 -16.89 -6.08 -18.66
N THR A 98 -17.17 -5.55 -17.48
CA THR A 98 -16.25 -5.42 -16.35
C THR A 98 -16.88 -6.02 -15.10
N TYR A 99 -16.04 -6.39 -14.15
CA TYR A 99 -16.43 -6.60 -12.76
C TYR A 99 -15.62 -5.66 -11.88
N ALA A 100 -16.18 -5.29 -10.74
CA ALA A 100 -15.48 -4.49 -9.74
C ALA A 100 -15.72 -5.10 -8.35
N MET A 101 -14.65 -5.32 -7.60
CA MET A 101 -14.67 -5.87 -6.25
C MET A 101 -13.81 -4.99 -5.34
N PRO A 102 -14.31 -4.60 -4.17
CA PRO A 102 -13.60 -3.68 -3.29
C PRO A 102 -12.28 -4.26 -2.81
N VAL A 103 -11.32 -3.39 -2.49
CA VAL A 103 -10.03 -3.76 -1.90
C VAL A 103 -9.95 -3.18 -0.50
N HIS A 104 -9.48 -3.98 0.45
CA HIS A 104 -9.33 -3.60 1.85
C HIS A 104 -7.87 -3.73 2.29
N ILE A 105 -7.27 -2.63 2.71
CA ILE A 105 -5.90 -2.59 3.22
C ILE A 105 -5.98 -2.17 4.69
N GLY A 106 -5.54 -3.05 5.58
CA GLY A 106 -5.59 -2.85 7.02
C GLY A 106 -4.73 -1.70 7.52
N ARG A 107 -4.87 -1.40 8.82
CA ARG A 107 -4.05 -0.43 9.54
C ARG A 107 -2.58 -0.85 9.50
N ASN A 108 -1.67 0.12 9.42
CA ASN A 108 -0.23 -0.07 9.58
C ASN A 108 0.38 -1.07 8.57
N VAL A 109 -0.23 -1.21 7.40
CA VAL A 109 0.30 -2.02 6.30
C VAL A 109 1.39 -1.23 5.58
N TRP A 110 2.51 -1.91 5.28
CA TRP A 110 3.54 -1.35 4.40
C TRP A 110 3.57 -2.10 3.07
N VAL A 111 3.33 -1.37 1.97
CA VAL A 111 3.40 -1.88 0.61
C VAL A 111 4.66 -1.38 -0.07
N GLY A 112 5.55 -2.28 -0.49
CA GLY A 112 6.79 -1.96 -1.20
C GLY A 112 6.56 -1.39 -2.60
N SER A 113 7.64 -0.92 -3.24
CA SER A 113 7.58 -0.36 -4.59
C SER A 113 7.10 -1.36 -5.63
N ASN A 114 6.46 -0.90 -6.70
CA ASN A 114 6.05 -1.73 -7.84
C ASN A 114 5.15 -2.93 -7.48
N VAL A 115 4.31 -2.80 -6.46
CA VAL A 115 3.33 -3.84 -6.08
C VAL A 115 2.02 -3.65 -6.86
N SER A 116 1.41 -4.76 -7.27
CA SER A 116 0.05 -4.80 -7.81
C SER A 116 -0.90 -5.54 -6.87
N ILE A 117 -1.97 -4.89 -6.43
CA ILE A 117 -3.03 -5.47 -5.61
C ILE A 117 -4.26 -5.68 -6.48
N LEU A 118 -4.73 -6.92 -6.60
CA LEU A 118 -5.81 -7.29 -7.52
C LEU A 118 -7.22 -7.08 -6.93
N PRO A 119 -8.29 -7.18 -7.75
CA PRO A 119 -9.67 -7.00 -7.30
C PRO A 119 -10.07 -7.94 -6.17
N GLY A 120 -10.81 -7.42 -5.18
CA GLY A 120 -11.41 -8.22 -4.11
C GLY A 120 -10.47 -8.57 -2.95
N ILE A 121 -9.23 -8.07 -2.97
CA ILE A 121 -8.19 -8.47 -2.02
C ILE A 121 -8.33 -7.73 -0.68
N THR A 122 -8.15 -8.49 0.41
CA THR A 122 -7.96 -7.99 1.77
C THR A 122 -6.53 -8.22 2.24
N ILE A 123 -5.86 -7.17 2.72
CA ILE A 123 -4.55 -7.24 3.38
C ILE A 123 -4.74 -6.92 4.86
N GLY A 124 -4.46 -7.90 5.72
CA GLY A 124 -4.57 -7.76 7.16
C GLY A 124 -3.57 -6.76 7.75
N GLU A 125 -3.94 -6.18 8.88
CA GLU A 125 -3.17 -5.15 9.58
C GLU A 125 -1.72 -5.56 9.89
N ASN A 126 -0.85 -4.54 10.03
CA ASN A 126 0.58 -4.65 10.32
C ASN A 126 1.40 -5.41 9.27
N SER A 127 0.78 -5.90 8.20
CA SER A 127 1.47 -6.75 7.22
C SER A 127 2.37 -5.95 6.29
N VAL A 128 3.42 -6.62 5.81
CA VAL A 128 4.38 -6.07 4.86
C VAL A 128 4.27 -6.81 3.54
N ILE A 129 4.07 -6.06 2.45
CA ILE A 129 4.12 -6.58 1.08
C ILE A 129 5.44 -6.16 0.46
N GLY A 130 6.30 -7.12 0.14
CA GLY A 130 7.59 -6.85 -0.49
C GLY A 130 7.45 -6.24 -1.88
N ALA A 131 8.46 -5.45 -2.27
CA ALA A 131 8.49 -4.80 -3.58
C ALA A 131 8.35 -5.80 -4.75
N GLY A 132 7.68 -5.37 -5.82
CA GLY A 132 7.48 -6.18 -7.03
C GLY A 132 6.43 -7.29 -6.90
N SER A 133 5.69 -7.36 -5.79
CA SER A 133 4.72 -8.44 -5.56
C SER A 133 3.42 -8.26 -6.35
N VAL A 134 2.78 -9.37 -6.72
CA VAL A 134 1.42 -9.39 -7.31
C VAL A 134 0.48 -10.11 -6.34
N VAL A 135 -0.33 -9.35 -5.63
CA VAL A 135 -1.22 -9.84 -4.58
C VAL A 135 -2.50 -10.36 -5.22
N THR A 136 -2.58 -11.69 -5.33
CA THR A 136 -3.66 -12.43 -6.00
C THR A 136 -4.63 -13.10 -5.03
N HIS A 137 -4.30 -13.11 -3.74
CA HIS A 137 -5.09 -13.71 -2.66
C HIS A 137 -4.97 -12.84 -1.41
N ASP A 138 -5.94 -12.95 -0.50
CA ASP A 138 -5.92 -12.26 0.78
C ASP A 138 -4.64 -12.56 1.56
N ILE A 139 -4.14 -11.54 2.26
CA ILE A 139 -2.96 -11.62 3.11
C ILE A 139 -3.42 -11.52 4.56
N PRO A 140 -3.10 -12.49 5.44
CA PRO A 140 -3.46 -12.42 6.85
C PRO A 140 -2.71 -11.28 7.56
N ALA A 141 -3.16 -10.87 8.74
CA ALA A 141 -2.49 -9.86 9.55
C ALA A 141 -1.13 -10.33 10.10
N ASN A 142 -0.24 -9.38 10.41
CA ASN A 142 1.06 -9.60 11.07
C ASN A 142 2.02 -10.53 10.30
N VAL A 143 2.05 -10.43 8.97
CA VAL A 143 2.95 -11.24 8.13
C VAL A 143 3.80 -10.41 7.18
N VAL A 144 4.88 -11.02 6.72
CA VAL A 144 5.64 -10.56 5.56
C VAL A 144 5.27 -11.46 4.38
N ALA A 145 4.83 -10.86 3.28
CA ALA A 145 4.46 -11.55 2.05
C ALA A 145 5.18 -10.94 0.84
N VAL A 146 5.66 -11.79 -0.07
CA VAL A 146 6.42 -11.35 -1.25
C VAL A 146 6.13 -12.22 -2.47
N GLY A 147 6.45 -11.72 -3.67
CA GLY A 147 6.61 -12.52 -4.88
C GLY A 147 5.46 -12.43 -5.90
N VAL A 148 5.57 -13.24 -6.95
CA VAL A 148 4.61 -13.30 -8.08
C VAL A 148 4.27 -14.78 -8.35
N PRO A 149 3.10 -15.29 -7.90
CA PRO A 149 2.13 -14.59 -7.05
C PRO A 149 2.66 -14.34 -5.64
N CYS A 150 2.13 -13.30 -4.97
CA CYS A 150 2.51 -12.94 -3.61
C CYS A 150 2.14 -14.07 -2.64
N ARG A 151 3.08 -14.46 -1.79
CA ARG A 151 2.90 -15.51 -0.78
C ARG A 151 3.48 -15.06 0.55
N VAL A 152 2.83 -15.45 1.63
CA VAL A 152 3.37 -15.30 2.99
C VAL A 152 4.68 -16.07 3.09
N VAL A 153 5.74 -15.40 3.55
CA VAL A 153 7.06 -16.02 3.75
C VAL A 153 7.37 -16.23 5.22
N ARG A 154 6.84 -15.39 6.12
CA ARG A 154 6.95 -15.53 7.57
C ARG A 154 5.98 -14.61 8.31
N SER A 155 5.77 -14.87 9.59
CA SER A 155 5.13 -13.92 10.51
C SER A 155 6.11 -12.82 10.95
N ILE A 156 5.56 -11.70 11.37
CA ILE A 156 6.26 -10.64 12.10
C ILE A 156 6.32 -11.04 13.58
N GLY A 157 7.48 -10.92 14.23
CA GLY A 157 7.65 -11.40 15.61
C GLY A 157 8.90 -10.89 16.31
N GLU A 158 9.41 -11.67 17.27
CA GLU A 158 10.52 -11.28 18.15
C GLU A 158 11.79 -10.82 17.42
N HIS A 159 12.11 -11.42 16.27
CA HIS A 159 13.24 -10.98 15.46
C HIS A 159 13.07 -9.52 14.99
N ASP A 160 11.87 -9.12 14.60
CA ASP A 160 11.56 -7.78 14.12
C ASP A 160 11.50 -6.74 15.26
N ARG A 161 11.38 -7.20 16.52
CA ARG A 161 11.52 -6.34 17.71
C ARG A 161 12.97 -5.97 18.00
N GLU A 162 13.91 -6.76 17.51
CA GLU A 162 15.34 -6.53 17.73
C GLU A 162 16.03 -5.96 16.48
N TYR A 163 15.63 -6.38 15.27
CA TYR A 163 16.29 -6.03 14.01
C TYR A 163 15.32 -5.37 13.02
N TYR A 164 15.75 -4.27 12.38
CA TYR A 164 14.95 -3.58 11.35
C TYR A 164 15.45 -3.82 9.93
N TRP A 165 16.73 -4.18 9.75
CA TRP A 165 17.31 -4.42 8.43
C TRP A 165 18.53 -5.32 8.52
N HIS A 166 18.41 -6.55 8.02
CA HIS A 166 19.46 -7.59 8.12
C HIS A 166 19.97 -7.74 9.57
N ASP A 167 21.24 -7.39 9.81
CA ASP A 167 21.92 -7.46 11.09
C ASP A 167 21.83 -6.15 11.90
N ARG A 168 21.10 -5.14 11.40
CA ARG A 168 20.95 -3.85 12.06
C ARG A 168 19.86 -3.90 13.11
N ARG A 169 20.27 -3.64 14.35
CA ARG A 169 19.39 -3.63 15.52
C ARG A 169 18.67 -2.30 15.68
N LEU A 170 17.44 -2.37 16.20
CA LEU A 170 16.70 -1.20 16.63
C LEU A 170 17.43 -0.51 17.80
N ASP A 171 17.57 0.80 17.71
CA ASP A 171 18.12 1.68 18.77
C ASP A 171 17.03 2.17 19.73
N VAL A 172 15.77 1.80 19.46
CA VAL A 172 14.59 2.08 20.27
C VAL A 172 13.90 0.77 20.61
N GLN A 173 13.58 0.59 21.90
CA GLN A 173 12.75 -0.52 22.38
C GLN A 173 11.32 0.00 22.52
N GLU A 174 10.34 -0.78 22.04
CA GLU A 174 8.91 -0.56 22.32
C GLU A 174 8.61 -0.66 23.82
#